data_AF-A0A2S2QDP4-F1
#
_entry.id   AF-A0A2S2QDP4-F1
#
_cell.length_a   1.000
_cell.length_b   1.000
_cell.length_c   1.000
_cell.angle_alpha   90.00
_cell.angle_beta   90.00
_cell.angle_gamma   90.00
#
_symmetry.space_group_name_H-M   'P 1'
#
loop_
_entity.id
_entity.type
_entity.pdbx_description
1 polymer ?
#
loop_
_entity_poly.entity_id
_entity_poly.type
_entity_poly.pdbx_seq_one_letter_code
_entity_poly.pdbx_strand_id
1 'polypeptide(L)'
;MTKAARNLQSFYAKMIHLTCLAHGLHRVAEEIRSQFGNVDDLVANVKQVFRKCPYRIQTFRDEAPGLPLPPSPVITRWGTWLTAASYYCTNFETIKHVVESFYKRDAVAVKKSKQVFKLQQLQTNLIYIKSNFDCLSIAITRLQEQSILLSEGL
;
A
#
# COMPACT_ATOMS: atom_id res chain seq x y z
N MET A 1 1.64 -17.03 15.79
CA MET A 1 0.59 -17.06 16.82
C MET A 1 0.26 -18.47 17.31
N THR A 2 0.06 -19.45 16.42
CA THR A 2 -0.34 -20.82 16.81
C THR A 2 0.62 -21.54 17.75
N LYS A 3 1.94 -21.42 17.55
CA LYS A 3 2.94 -22.04 18.45
C LYS A 3 2.86 -21.47 19.88
N ALA A 4 2.74 -20.15 20.00
CA ALA A 4 2.58 -19.48 21.29
C ALA A 4 1.26 -19.88 21.97
N ALA A 5 0.17 -19.95 21.21
CA ALA A 5 -1.13 -20.39 21.74
C ALA A 5 -1.08 -21.83 22.30
N ARG A 6 -0.41 -22.77 21.62
CA ARG A 6 -0.22 -24.13 22.13
C ARG A 6 0.52 -24.16 23.46
N ASN A 7 1.58 -23.36 23.61
CA ASN A 7 2.32 -23.26 24.87
C ASN A 7 1.43 -22.67 25.98
N LEU A 8 0.66 -21.63 25.68
CA LEU A 8 -0.23 -20.98 26.66
C LEU A 8 -1.39 -21.89 27.10
N GLN A 9 -1.84 -22.81 26.25
CA GLN A 9 -2.94 -23.72 26.57
C GLN A 9 -2.62 -24.64 27.77
N SER A 10 -1.34 -24.93 28.02
CA SER A 10 -0.91 -25.68 29.22
C SER A 10 -1.19 -24.93 30.53
N PHE A 11 -1.16 -23.60 30.50
CA PHE A 11 -1.47 -22.74 31.65
C PHE A 11 -2.94 -22.34 31.71
N TYR A 12 -3.63 -22.36 30.57
CA TYR A 12 -5.02 -21.91 30.42
C TYR A 12 -5.86 -22.96 29.68
N ALA A 13 -6.29 -24.01 30.40
CA ALA A 13 -6.97 -25.17 29.81
C ALA A 13 -8.28 -24.86 29.06
N LYS A 14 -8.94 -23.72 29.34
CA LYS A 14 -10.18 -23.27 28.67
C LYS A 14 -9.94 -22.22 27.57
N MET A 15 -8.68 -21.91 27.25
CA MET A 15 -8.36 -20.93 26.22
C MET A 15 -8.76 -21.43 24.83
N ILE A 16 -9.46 -20.58 24.07
CA ILE A 16 -9.76 -20.80 22.65
C ILE A 16 -8.88 -19.87 21.84
N HIS A 17 -8.05 -20.43 20.96
CA HIS A 17 -7.26 -19.65 20.02
C HIS A 17 -7.95 -19.55 18.67
N LEU A 18 -8.21 -18.33 18.22
CA LEU A 18 -8.72 -18.03 16.89
C LEU A 18 -7.63 -17.35 16.07
N THR A 19 -7.48 -17.78 14.82
CA THR A 19 -6.60 -17.08 13.86
C THR A 19 -7.38 -15.96 13.21
N CYS A 20 -6.89 -14.73 13.32
CA CYS A 20 -7.52 -13.58 12.70
C CYS A 20 -7.44 -13.66 11.17
N LEU A 21 -8.59 -13.74 10.50
CA LEU A 21 -8.67 -13.81 9.04
C LEU A 21 -8.11 -12.56 8.36
N ALA A 22 -8.38 -11.37 8.90
CA ALA A 22 -7.81 -10.12 8.41
C ALA A 22 -6.27 -10.15 8.44
N HIS A 23 -5.67 -10.77 9.46
CA HIS A 23 -4.23 -10.99 9.50
C HIS A 23 -3.76 -11.95 8.40
N GLY A 24 -4.53 -13.02 8.13
CA GLY A 24 -4.28 -13.91 7.00
C GLY A 24 -4.26 -13.18 5.66
N LEU A 25 -5.26 -12.34 5.39
CA LEU A 25 -5.33 -11.54 4.17
C LEU A 25 -4.20 -10.50 4.08
N HIS A 26 -3.78 -9.91 5.21
CA HIS A 26 -2.58 -9.06 5.22
C HIS A 26 -1.30 -9.81 4.81
N ARG A 27 -1.17 -11.10 5.15
CA ARG A 27 -0.03 -11.92 4.68
C ARG A 27 -0.12 -12.24 3.19
N VAL A 28 -1.33 -12.43 2.65
CA VAL A 28 -1.52 -12.56 1.20
C VAL A 28 -1.12 -11.26 0.50
N ALA A 29 -1.54 -10.10 1.02
CA ALA A 29 -1.12 -8.80 0.48
C ALA A 29 0.40 -8.58 0.55
N GLU A 30 1.06 -9.08 1.59
CA GLU A 30 2.53 -9.10 1.70
C GLU A 30 3.19 -9.88 0.57
N GLU A 31 2.68 -11.10 0.31
CA GLU A 31 3.19 -11.96 -0.74
C GLU A 31 2.98 -11.34 -2.13
N ILE A 32 1.81 -10.76 -2.38
CA ILE A 32 1.53 -10.03 -3.62
C ILE A 32 2.56 -8.91 -3.79
N ARG A 33 2.79 -8.09 -2.76
CA ARG A 33 3.80 -7.02 -2.82
C ARG A 33 5.18 -7.55 -3.20
N SER A 34 5.63 -8.68 -2.63
CA SER A 34 6.95 -9.23 -2.97
C SER A 34 7.09 -9.67 -4.43
N GLN A 35 5.98 -9.96 -5.12
CA GLN A 35 5.99 -10.27 -6.55
C GLN A 35 6.07 -9.02 -7.45
N PHE A 36 5.82 -7.82 -6.91
CA PHE A 36 5.76 -6.56 -7.68
C PHE A 36 6.77 -5.51 -7.22
N GLY A 37 8.07 -5.87 -7.24
CA GLY A 37 9.17 -5.01 -6.77
C GLY A 37 9.17 -3.60 -7.38
N ASN A 38 8.86 -3.44 -8.68
CA ASN A 38 8.81 -2.13 -9.33
C ASN A 38 7.69 -1.22 -8.76
N VAL A 39 6.56 -1.82 -8.39
CA VAL A 39 5.44 -1.09 -7.77
C VAL A 39 5.79 -0.77 -6.31
N ASP A 40 6.44 -1.69 -5.61
CA ASP A 40 6.92 -1.43 -4.24
C ASP A 40 7.94 -0.29 -4.21
N ASP A 41 8.87 -0.25 -5.17
CA ASP A 41 9.81 0.84 -5.37
C ASP A 41 9.10 2.17 -5.65
N LEU A 42 8.05 2.17 -6.49
CA LEU A 42 7.24 3.38 -6.74
C LEU A 42 6.68 3.92 -5.42
N VAL A 43 5.97 3.07 -4.68
CA VAL A 43 5.30 3.43 -3.43
C VAL A 43 6.33 3.88 -2.37
N ALA A 44 7.48 3.22 -2.30
CA ALA A 44 8.54 3.54 -1.36
C ALA A 44 9.24 4.87 -1.67
N ASN A 45 9.50 5.18 -2.93
CA ASN A 45 10.27 6.36 -3.33
C ASN A 45 9.39 7.61 -3.48
N VAL A 46 8.21 7.51 -4.08
CA VAL A 46 7.35 8.68 -4.32
C VAL A 46 6.86 9.29 -3.01
N LYS A 47 6.53 8.49 -1.99
CA LYS A 47 6.19 9.04 -0.67
C LYS A 47 7.33 9.87 -0.05
N GLN A 48 8.59 9.51 -0.30
CA GLN A 48 9.74 10.26 0.22
C GLN A 48 9.96 11.59 -0.50
N VAL A 49 9.45 11.74 -1.73
CA VAL A 49 9.47 13.04 -2.43
C VAL A 49 8.74 14.06 -1.58
N PHE A 50 7.56 13.75 -1.07
CA PHE A 50 6.73 14.71 -0.34
C PHE A 50 7.05 14.78 1.17
N ARG A 51 7.82 13.84 1.72
CA ARG A 51 8.10 13.77 3.16
C ARG A 51 8.86 15.01 3.65
N LYS A 52 8.23 15.75 4.58
CA LYS A 52 8.80 16.94 5.24
C LYS A 52 9.32 18.02 4.26
N CYS A 53 8.72 18.14 3.08
CA CYS A 53 9.11 19.14 2.09
C CYS A 53 7.90 20.01 1.71
N PRO A 54 7.68 21.16 2.39
CA PRO A 54 6.53 22.03 2.14
C PRO A 54 6.42 22.51 0.70
N TYR A 55 7.55 22.85 0.07
CA TYR A 55 7.60 23.28 -1.33
C TYR A 55 7.00 22.22 -2.28
N ARG A 56 7.46 20.96 -2.20
CA ARG A 56 6.96 19.89 -3.08
C ARG A 56 5.51 19.51 -2.77
N ILE A 57 5.10 19.61 -1.51
CA ILE A 57 3.68 19.43 -1.13
C ILE A 57 2.82 20.55 -1.75
N GLN A 58 3.29 21.79 -1.73
CA GLN A 58 2.56 22.91 -2.31
C GLN A 58 2.46 22.75 -3.84
N THR A 59 3.57 22.47 -4.52
CA THR A 59 3.56 22.18 -5.96
C THR A 59 2.59 21.06 -6.31
N PHE A 60 2.55 19.98 -5.53
CA PHE A 60 1.57 18.92 -5.73
C PHE A 60 0.12 19.41 -5.62
N ARG A 61 -0.18 20.24 -4.63
CA ARG A 61 -1.53 20.79 -4.42
C ARG A 61 -1.93 21.77 -5.53
N ASP A 62 -0.96 22.50 -6.08
CA ASP A 62 -1.18 23.45 -7.17
C ASP A 62 -1.42 22.72 -8.50
N GLU A 63 -0.62 21.67 -8.79
CA GLU A 63 -0.73 20.87 -10.02
C GLU A 63 -1.88 19.85 -10.00
N ALA A 64 -2.27 19.35 -8.82
CA ALA A 64 -3.32 18.36 -8.64
C ALA A 64 -4.29 18.77 -7.51
N PRO A 65 -5.05 19.86 -7.70
CA PRO A 65 -5.95 20.38 -6.67
C PRO A 65 -7.03 19.35 -6.30
N GLY A 66 -7.23 19.14 -4.99
CA GLY A 66 -8.21 18.20 -4.45
C GLY A 66 -7.75 16.74 -4.40
N LEU A 67 -6.63 16.38 -5.05
CA LEU A 67 -6.07 15.04 -4.92
C LEU A 67 -5.33 14.90 -3.57
N PRO A 68 -5.57 13.84 -2.78
CA PRO A 68 -4.79 13.62 -1.57
C PRO A 68 -3.35 13.29 -1.94
N LEU A 69 -2.40 13.64 -1.05
CA LEU A 69 -1.00 13.27 -1.23
C LEU A 69 -0.84 11.75 -1.33
N PRO A 70 0.21 11.25 -2.02
CA PRO A 70 0.41 9.82 -2.15
C PRO A 70 0.47 9.11 -0.79
N PRO A 71 -0.31 8.03 -0.62
CA PRO A 71 -0.44 7.37 0.67
C PRO A 71 0.87 6.72 1.11
N SER A 72 1.05 6.61 2.42
CA SER A 72 2.17 5.88 3.02
C SER A 72 1.65 4.56 3.60
N PRO A 73 2.00 3.40 2.99
CA PRO A 73 1.60 2.12 3.53
C PRO A 73 2.17 1.89 4.93
N VAL A 74 1.38 1.21 5.76
CA VAL A 74 1.77 0.77 7.09
C VAL A 74 2.35 -0.64 6.96
N ILE A 75 3.62 -0.81 7.35
CA ILE A 75 4.38 -2.06 7.18
C ILE A 75 3.68 -3.25 7.85
N THR A 76 3.00 -3.05 8.97
CA THR A 76 2.28 -4.11 9.68
C THR A 76 0.86 -4.37 9.15
N ARG A 77 0.41 -3.61 8.14
CA ARG A 77 -0.92 -3.70 7.52
C ARG A 77 -0.81 -3.59 6.01
N TRP A 78 -0.30 -4.63 5.37
CA TRP A 78 -0.03 -4.65 3.92
C TRP A 78 -1.24 -4.46 3.01
N GLY A 79 -2.47 -4.51 3.53
CA GLY A 79 -3.66 -4.09 2.80
C GLY A 79 -3.60 -2.61 2.38
N THR A 80 -2.95 -1.77 3.19
CA THR A 80 -2.71 -0.36 2.85
C THR A 80 -1.75 -0.17 1.68
N TRP A 81 -0.91 -1.15 1.38
CA TRP A 81 -0.05 -1.13 0.20
C TRP A 81 -0.87 -1.37 -1.08
N LEU A 82 -1.87 -2.27 -1.04
CA LEU A 82 -2.80 -2.46 -2.16
C LEU A 82 -3.59 -1.18 -2.45
N THR A 83 -4.11 -0.51 -1.41
CA THR A 83 -4.76 0.79 -1.55
C THR A 83 -3.83 1.84 -2.17
N ALA A 84 -2.54 1.83 -1.80
CA ALA A 84 -1.55 2.73 -2.40
C ALA A 84 -1.31 2.40 -3.88
N ALA A 85 -1.18 1.13 -4.24
CA ALA A 85 -1.06 0.70 -5.64
C ALA A 85 -2.28 1.15 -6.46
N SER A 86 -3.49 0.96 -5.94
CA SER A 86 -4.74 1.41 -6.58
C SER A 86 -4.81 2.94 -6.74
N TYR A 87 -4.32 3.70 -5.76
CA TYR A 87 -4.18 5.16 -5.86
C TYR A 87 -3.23 5.54 -7.01
N TYR A 88 -2.05 4.92 -7.10
CA TYR A 88 -1.10 5.22 -8.17
C TYR A 88 -1.61 4.78 -9.54
N CYS A 89 -2.31 3.64 -9.63
CA CYS A 89 -2.93 3.21 -10.87
C CYS A 89 -3.96 4.23 -11.38
N THR A 90 -4.76 4.79 -10.47
CA THR A 90 -5.84 5.72 -10.82
C THR A 90 -5.31 7.10 -11.20
N ASN A 91 -4.21 7.54 -10.58
CA ASN A 91 -3.67 8.90 -10.76
C ASN A 91 -2.32 8.91 -11.48
N PHE A 92 -1.99 7.85 -12.23
CA PHE A 92 -0.63 7.58 -12.70
C PHE A 92 0.01 8.77 -13.44
N GLU A 93 -0.67 9.31 -14.44
CA GLU A 93 -0.15 10.42 -15.25
C GLU A 93 0.01 11.71 -14.43
N THR A 94 -0.95 12.02 -13.56
CA THR A 94 -0.88 13.19 -12.69
C THR A 94 0.33 13.12 -11.74
N ILE A 95 0.50 12.00 -11.05
CA ILE A 95 1.64 11.83 -10.13
C ILE A 95 2.97 11.87 -10.89
N LYS A 96 3.02 11.21 -12.05
CA LYS A 96 4.21 11.21 -12.91
C LYS A 96 4.59 12.62 -13.32
N HIS A 97 3.61 13.42 -13.77
CA HIS A 97 3.81 14.82 -14.16
C HIS A 97 4.41 15.64 -13.01
N VAL A 98 3.81 15.59 -11.82
CA VAL A 98 4.31 16.31 -10.63
C VAL A 98 5.73 15.87 -10.26
N VAL A 99 6.00 14.57 -10.27
CA VAL A 99 7.35 14.08 -9.97
C VAL A 99 8.34 14.52 -11.04
N GLU A 100 7.93 14.58 -12.30
CA GLU A 100 8.74 15.04 -13.43
C GLU A 100 9.04 16.55 -13.40
N SER A 101 8.17 17.38 -12.80
CA SER A 101 8.40 18.83 -12.66
C SER A 101 9.55 19.18 -11.71
N PHE A 102 9.84 18.34 -10.70
CA PHE A 102 10.95 18.59 -9.75
C PHE A 102 12.34 18.38 -10.33
N TYR A 103 13.36 19.14 -9.89
CA TYR A 103 14.71 18.98 -10.41
C TYR A 103 15.38 17.71 -9.86
N LYS A 104 16.07 16.95 -10.74
CA LYS A 104 16.59 15.60 -10.42
C LYS A 104 17.63 15.59 -9.29
N ARG A 105 18.34 16.70 -9.08
CA ARG A 105 19.41 16.80 -8.06
C ARG A 105 18.90 17.26 -6.69
N ASP A 106 17.61 17.63 -6.58
CA ASP A 106 17.05 18.16 -5.34
C ASP A 106 16.93 17.12 -4.24
N ALA A 107 16.72 15.85 -4.62
CA ALA A 107 16.66 14.74 -3.68
C ALA A 107 16.91 13.39 -4.38
N VAL A 108 17.55 12.47 -3.66
CA VAL A 108 17.72 11.07 -4.10
C VAL A 108 16.37 10.42 -4.40
N ALA A 109 15.33 10.72 -3.60
CA ALA A 109 13.98 10.21 -3.81
C ALA A 109 13.38 10.69 -5.15
N VAL A 110 13.58 11.96 -5.54
CA VAL A 110 13.10 12.48 -6.83
C VAL A 110 13.79 11.76 -7.99
N LYS A 111 15.11 11.59 -7.91
CA LYS A 111 15.88 10.84 -8.92
C LYS A 111 15.35 9.40 -9.07
N LYS A 112 15.17 8.67 -7.96
CA LYS A 112 14.68 7.29 -7.97
C LYS A 112 13.25 7.19 -8.51
N SER A 113 12.34 8.05 -8.04
CA SER A 113 10.95 8.07 -8.53
C SER A 113 10.88 8.30 -10.05
N LYS A 114 11.68 9.23 -10.58
CA LYS A 114 11.78 9.46 -12.03
C LYS A 114 12.35 8.27 -12.80
N GLN A 115 13.20 7.45 -12.20
CA GLN A 115 13.69 6.22 -12.83
C GLN A 115 12.60 5.15 -12.84
N VAL A 116 11.85 5.01 -11.74
CA VAL A 116 10.75 4.05 -11.63
C VAL A 116 9.66 4.34 -12.66
N PHE A 117 9.26 5.61 -12.85
CA PHE A 117 8.27 6.00 -13.86
C PHE A 117 8.67 5.71 -15.32
N LYS A 118 9.93 5.37 -15.60
CA LYS A 118 10.40 4.98 -16.93
C LYS A 118 10.30 3.48 -17.20
N LEU A 119 9.98 2.68 -16.19
CA LEU A 119 9.88 1.23 -16.32
C LEU A 119 8.64 0.88 -17.15
N GLN A 120 8.85 0.20 -18.28
CA GLN A 120 7.78 -0.13 -19.24
C GLN A 120 6.62 -0.90 -18.62
N GLN A 121 6.91 -1.81 -17.68
CA GLN A 121 5.89 -2.68 -17.06
C GLN A 121 5.16 -2.02 -15.88
N LEU A 122 5.57 -0.84 -15.42
CA LEU A 122 5.04 -0.27 -14.17
C LEU A 122 3.53 -0.04 -14.25
N GLN A 123 3.06 0.58 -15.32
CA GLN A 123 1.64 0.90 -15.50
C GLN A 123 0.82 -0.38 -15.68
N THR A 124 1.31 -1.36 -16.45
CA THR A 124 0.68 -2.67 -16.61
C THR A 124 0.57 -3.42 -15.27
N ASN A 125 1.63 -3.39 -14.45
CA ASN A 125 1.63 -4.03 -13.14
C ASN A 125 0.64 -3.35 -12.18
N LEU A 126 0.56 -2.02 -12.19
CA LEU A 126 -0.43 -1.27 -11.41
C LEU A 126 -1.87 -1.64 -11.80
N ILE A 127 -2.15 -1.71 -13.11
CA ILE A 127 -3.46 -2.14 -13.63
C ILE A 127 -3.76 -3.58 -13.20
N TYR A 128 -2.79 -4.49 -13.33
CA TYR A 128 -2.96 -5.88 -12.94
C TYR A 128 -3.28 -6.01 -11.44
N ILE A 129 -2.52 -5.32 -10.58
CA ILE A 129 -2.76 -5.35 -9.13
C ILE A 129 -4.16 -4.82 -8.80
N LYS A 130 -4.54 -3.66 -9.36
CA LYS A 130 -5.85 -3.05 -9.13
C LYS A 130 -6.98 -3.96 -9.60
N SER A 131 -6.88 -4.55 -10.79
CA SER A 131 -7.94 -5.39 -11.34
C SER A 131 -8.12 -6.72 -10.63
N ASN A 132 -7.06 -7.29 -10.03
CA ASN A 132 -7.09 -8.64 -9.46
C ASN A 132 -7.09 -8.69 -7.93
N PHE A 133 -6.53 -7.67 -7.25
CA PHE A 133 -6.27 -7.74 -5.82
C PHE A 133 -6.89 -6.60 -5.01
N ASP A 134 -7.52 -5.61 -5.63
CA ASP A 134 -8.13 -4.49 -4.91
C ASP A 134 -9.25 -4.95 -3.96
N CYS A 135 -9.93 -6.06 -4.29
CA CYS A 135 -10.92 -6.72 -3.43
C CYS A 135 -10.36 -7.11 -2.05
N LEU A 136 -9.07 -7.46 -1.95
CA LEU A 136 -8.45 -7.82 -0.68
C LEU A 136 -8.40 -6.63 0.27
N SER A 137 -8.20 -5.41 -0.25
CA SER A 137 -8.19 -4.20 0.58
C SER A 137 -9.57 -3.92 1.19
N ILE A 138 -10.63 -4.20 0.43
CA ILE A 138 -12.03 -4.08 0.87
C ILE A 138 -12.34 -5.15 1.92
N ALA A 139 -12.04 -6.42 1.65
CA ALA A 139 -12.28 -7.53 2.58
C ALA A 139 -11.54 -7.34 3.91
N ILE A 140 -10.27 -6.90 3.86
CA ILE A 140 -9.49 -6.57 5.07
C ILE A 140 -10.19 -5.48 5.89
N THR A 141 -10.65 -4.41 5.24
CA THR A 141 -11.31 -3.29 5.92
C THR A 141 -12.59 -3.76 6.60
N ARG A 142 -13.43 -4.50 5.88
CA ARG A 142 -14.66 -5.10 6.42
C ARG A 142 -14.38 -5.99 7.63
N LEU A 143 -13.43 -6.92 7.53
CA LEU A 143 -13.06 -7.81 8.63
C LEU A 143 -12.45 -7.08 9.84
N GLN A 144 -12.03 -5.83 9.70
CA GLN A 144 -11.53 -4.98 10.78
C GLN A 144 -12.61 -4.11 11.41
N GLU A 145 -13.75 -3.91 10.73
CA GLU A 145 -14.90 -3.20 11.26
C GLU A 145 -15.68 -4.08 12.26
N GLN A 146 -16.17 -3.47 13.33
CA GLN A 146 -17.00 -4.15 14.31
C GLN A 146 -18.45 -4.16 13.81
N SER A 147 -19.14 -5.30 13.93
CA SER A 147 -20.58 -5.52 13.66
C SER A 147 -20.97 -6.23 12.36
N ILE A 148 -20.04 -6.82 11.61
CA ILE A 148 -20.39 -7.69 10.46
C ILE A 148 -20.20 -9.17 10.78
N LEU A 149 -21.03 -10.04 10.19
CA LEU A 149 -20.80 -11.48 10.29
C LEU A 149 -19.56 -11.86 9.48
N LEU A 150 -18.82 -12.89 9.94
CA LEU A 150 -17.61 -13.35 9.25
C LEU A 150 -17.89 -13.75 7.79
N SER A 151 -19.07 -14.31 7.51
CA SER A 151 -19.51 -14.68 6.16
C SER A 151 -19.76 -13.48 5.24
N GLU A 152 -19.98 -12.29 5.79
CA GLU A 152 -20.28 -11.06 5.03
C GLU A 152 -19.02 -10.20 4.79
N GLY A 153 -17.94 -10.47 5.52
CA GLY A 153 -16.68 -9.72 5.43
C GLY A 153 -15.71 -10.21 4.35
N LEU A 154 -15.99 -11.35 3.72
CA LEU A 154 -15.15 -11.98 2.70
C LEU A 154 -15.53 -11.57 1.28
#